data_AF-A0A1G6SVH5-F1
#
_entry.id   AF-A0A1G6SVH5-F1
#
_cell.length_a   1.000
_cell.length_b   1.000
_cell.length_c   1.000
_cell.angle_alpha   90.00
_cell.angle_beta   90.00
_cell.angle_gamma   90.00
#
_symmetry.space_group_name_H-M   'P 1'
#
loop_
_entity.id
_entity.type
_entity.pdbx_description
1 polymer ?
#
loop_
_entity_poly.entity_id
_entity_poly.type
_entity_poly.pdbx_seq_one_letter_code
_entity_poly.pdbx_strand_id
1 'polypeptide(L)'
;MPLQPVLWIDGSKKENECPNVAVTLQIRSMYKEKFSYELTYDVNDILIIRIEVENKGMEMISRVVVSHMIRDYFAYIPNSLKADKGMSEFLFQLVRWRIDNLLPNEKVELICKIKANRDKAIKNALFQATYTFQYKGVSYGPLQTNEVVVRQ
;
A
#
# COMPACT_ATOMS: atom_id res chain seq x y z
N MET A 1 14.57 15.48 26.10
CA MET A 1 13.62 16.39 25.42
C MET A 1 13.22 15.74 24.12
N PRO A 2 11.92 15.50 23.83
CA PRO A 2 11.51 15.03 22.52
C PRO A 2 11.39 16.23 21.57
N LEU A 3 12.06 16.16 20.42
CA LEU A 3 11.92 17.14 19.35
C LEU A 3 10.56 16.91 18.67
N GLN A 4 9.67 17.90 18.73
CA GLN A 4 8.44 17.91 17.95
C GLN A 4 8.76 18.30 16.49
N PRO A 5 8.04 17.75 15.49
CA PRO A 5 8.23 18.17 14.10
C PRO A 5 7.74 19.61 13.92
N VAL A 6 8.59 20.46 13.33
CA VAL A 6 8.24 21.84 13.03
C VAL A 6 7.39 21.89 11.76
N LEU A 7 6.12 22.23 11.91
CA LEU A 7 5.22 22.55 10.81
C LEU A 7 5.37 24.04 10.47
N TRP A 8 6.12 24.37 9.42
CA TRP A 8 6.17 25.74 8.91
C TRP A 8 4.91 26.02 8.09
N ILE A 9 4.00 26.82 8.64
CA ILE A 9 2.88 27.40 7.89
C ILE A 9 3.32 28.82 7.52
N ASP A 10 3.80 29.00 6.28
CA ASP A 10 3.93 30.33 5.70
C ASP A 10 2.64 30.69 4.95
N GLY A 11 2.24 31.94 5.10
CA GLY A 11 0.91 32.45 4.81
C GLY A 11 0.63 32.64 3.33
N SER A 12 -0.41 31.96 2.86
CA SER A 12 -1.41 32.45 1.88
C SER A 12 -2.38 31.31 1.62
N LYS A 13 -3.47 31.24 2.40
CA LYS A 13 -4.56 30.28 2.16
C LYS A 13 -5.27 30.62 0.84
N LYS A 14 -4.83 29.99 -0.25
CA LYS A 14 -5.76 29.51 -1.28
C LYS A 14 -6.41 28.26 -0.73
N GLU A 15 -7.63 28.40 -0.23
CA GLU A 15 -8.49 27.26 0.06
C GLU A 15 -8.82 26.56 -1.28
N ASN A 16 -8.52 25.25 -1.38
CA ASN A 16 -8.86 24.27 -2.44
C ASN A 16 -7.77 23.71 -3.38
N GLU A 17 -6.51 23.58 -2.97
CA GLU A 17 -5.51 22.79 -3.75
C GLU A 17 -4.76 21.76 -2.89
N CYS A 18 -5.42 21.11 -1.93
CA CYS A 18 -4.80 19.95 -1.27
C CYS A 18 -4.84 18.74 -2.22
N PRO A 19 -3.72 18.02 -2.43
CA PRO A 19 -3.75 16.79 -3.20
C PRO A 19 -4.65 15.77 -2.50
N ASN A 20 -5.47 15.07 -3.28
CA ASN A 20 -6.35 14.02 -2.77
C ASN A 20 -5.90 12.68 -3.33
N VAL A 21 -5.17 11.91 -2.54
CA VAL A 21 -4.62 10.61 -2.93
C VAL A 21 -5.20 9.54 -2.02
N ALA A 22 -5.77 8.50 -2.60
CA ALA A 22 -6.25 7.34 -1.86
C ALA A 22 -5.34 6.15 -2.15
N VAL A 23 -4.79 5.54 -1.10
CA VAL A 23 -4.04 4.29 -1.20
C VAL A 23 -4.71 3.26 -0.31
N THR A 24 -5.18 2.16 -0.92
CA THR A 24 -5.91 1.10 -0.22
C THR A 24 -5.15 -0.21 -0.30
N LEU A 25 -5.13 -0.95 0.81
CA LEU A 25 -4.65 -2.32 0.86
C LEU A 25 -5.85 -3.23 1.07
N GLN A 26 -5.93 -4.28 0.27
CA GLN A 26 -6.97 -5.30 0.36
C GLN A 26 -6.36 -6.68 0.23
N ILE A 27 -7.08 -7.69 0.71
CA ILE A 27 -6.65 -9.09 0.64
C ILE A 27 -7.79 -9.99 0.20
N ARG A 28 -7.46 -11.12 -0.42
CA ARG A 28 -8.39 -12.23 -0.61
C ARG A 28 -7.65 -13.56 -0.57
N SER A 29 -8.39 -14.63 -0.28
CA SER A 29 -7.91 -15.99 -0.57
C SER A 29 -7.97 -16.24 -2.08
N MET A 30 -7.09 -17.11 -2.60
CA MET A 30 -7.12 -17.55 -4.00
C MET A 30 -8.47 -18.14 -4.42
N TYR A 31 -9.24 -18.69 -3.47
CA TYR A 31 -10.54 -19.32 -3.69
C TYR A 31 -11.72 -18.34 -3.61
N LYS A 32 -11.48 -17.08 -3.24
CA LYS A 32 -12.50 -16.03 -3.17
C LYS A 32 -12.29 -15.03 -4.31
N GLU A 33 -13.38 -14.59 -4.93
CA GLU A 33 -13.33 -13.61 -6.01
C GLU A 33 -13.15 -12.18 -5.49
N LYS A 34 -13.79 -11.86 -4.36
CA LYS A 34 -13.82 -10.49 -3.83
C LYS A 34 -12.67 -10.22 -2.86
N PHE A 35 -12.09 -9.05 -3.00
CA PHE A 35 -11.17 -8.45 -2.03
C PHE A 35 -11.92 -7.93 -0.81
N SER A 36 -11.27 -8.00 0.35
CA SER A 36 -11.79 -7.55 1.64
C SER A 36 -10.72 -6.88 2.48
N TYR A 37 -11.16 -6.27 3.58
CA TYR A 37 -10.30 -5.72 4.63
C TYR A 37 -10.14 -6.67 5.82
N GLU A 38 -10.87 -7.78 5.81
CA GLU A 38 -10.74 -8.84 6.79
C GLU A 38 -10.73 -10.20 6.09
N LEU A 39 -9.86 -11.11 6.52
CA LEU A 39 -9.78 -12.45 5.95
C LEU A 39 -9.42 -13.48 7.01
N THR A 40 -10.21 -14.56 7.08
CA THR A 40 -9.79 -15.80 7.72
C THR A 40 -9.07 -16.69 6.71
N TYR A 41 -7.94 -17.28 7.09
CA TYR A 41 -7.13 -18.16 6.24
C TYR A 41 -6.74 -19.46 6.95
N ASP A 42 -6.63 -20.54 6.19
CA ASP A 42 -6.12 -21.82 6.68
C ASP A 42 -4.60 -21.96 6.43
N VAL A 43 -3.97 -22.87 7.16
CA VAL A 43 -2.56 -23.22 6.92
C VAL A 43 -2.39 -23.67 5.46
N ASN A 44 -1.34 -23.16 4.81
CA ASN A 44 -1.02 -23.37 3.39
C ASN A 44 -1.88 -22.61 2.38
N ASP A 45 -2.85 -21.81 2.81
CA ASP A 45 -3.61 -20.97 1.88
C ASP A 45 -2.70 -20.02 1.12
N ILE A 46 -3.03 -19.82 -0.15
CA ILE A 46 -2.45 -18.73 -0.95
C ILE A 46 -3.39 -17.54 -0.86
N LEU A 47 -2.84 -16.44 -0.37
CA LEU A 47 -3.51 -15.16 -0.26
C LEU A 47 -2.99 -14.22 -1.34
N ILE A 48 -3.85 -13.32 -1.78
CA ILE A 48 -3.58 -12.33 -2.81
C ILE A 48 -3.74 -10.97 -2.15
N ILE A 49 -2.65 -10.22 -2.05
CA ILE A 49 -2.66 -8.83 -1.61
C ILE A 49 -2.84 -7.95 -2.84
N ARG A 50 -3.70 -6.93 -2.71
CA ARG A 50 -3.87 -5.85 -3.67
C ARG A 50 -3.60 -4.52 -2.99
N ILE A 51 -2.82 -3.69 -3.63
CA ILE A 51 -2.59 -2.30 -3.26
C ILE A 51 -3.05 -1.45 -4.43
N GLU A 52 -4.00 -0.54 -4.20
CA GLU A 52 -4.42 0.43 -5.20
C GLU A 52 -3.93 1.82 -4.83
N VAL A 53 -3.54 2.60 -5.83
CA VAL A 53 -3.26 4.02 -5.71
C VAL A 53 -4.20 4.75 -6.67
N GLU A 54 -4.97 5.69 -6.14
CA GLU A 54 -5.88 6.54 -6.90
C GLU A 54 -5.58 8.01 -6.63
N ASN A 55 -5.35 8.78 -7.69
CA ASN A 55 -5.32 10.23 -7.59
C ASN A 55 -6.76 10.76 -7.73
N LYS A 56 -7.38 11.11 -6.61
CA LYS A 56 -8.71 11.73 -6.55
C LYS A 56 -8.64 13.26 -6.62
N GLY A 57 -7.45 13.83 -6.80
CA GLY A 57 -7.24 15.25 -6.98
C GLY A 57 -7.53 15.70 -8.41
N MET A 58 -7.61 17.01 -8.60
CA MET A 58 -7.81 17.63 -9.91
C MET A 58 -6.52 17.78 -10.73
N GLU A 59 -5.38 17.53 -10.11
CA GLU A 59 -4.05 17.73 -10.70
C GLU A 59 -3.17 16.49 -10.54
N MET A 60 -2.15 16.37 -11.40
CA MET A 60 -1.22 15.25 -11.37
C MET A 60 -0.41 15.21 -10.07
N ILE A 61 -0.22 14.00 -9.55
CA ILE A 61 0.79 13.72 -8.51
C ILE A 61 1.96 12.96 -9.13
N SER A 62 3.13 13.06 -8.50
CA SER A 62 4.35 12.41 -8.98
C SER A 62 5.08 11.68 -7.86
N ARG A 63 6.07 10.88 -8.24
CA ARG A 63 6.96 10.14 -7.33
C ARG A 63 6.22 9.40 -6.22
N VAL A 64 5.15 8.70 -6.58
CA VAL A 64 4.43 7.87 -5.61
C VAL A 64 5.31 6.68 -5.28
N VAL A 65 5.55 6.45 -3.99
CA VAL A 65 6.28 5.29 -3.48
C VAL A 65 5.39 4.60 -2.47
N VAL A 66 5.09 3.31 -2.70
CA VAL A 66 4.37 2.47 -1.75
C VAL A 66 5.31 1.36 -1.26
N SER A 67 5.28 1.08 0.04
CA SER A 67 6.12 0.10 0.72
C SER A 67 5.27 -0.78 1.64
N HIS A 68 5.31 -2.08 1.43
CA HIS A 68 4.58 -3.07 2.22
C HIS A 68 5.49 -4.21 2.64
N MET A 69 5.56 -4.46 3.96
CA MET A 69 6.34 -5.56 4.52
C MET A 69 5.49 -6.83 4.60
N ILE A 70 5.90 -7.87 3.89
CA ILE A 70 5.33 -9.21 4.05
C ILE A 70 5.88 -9.77 5.35
N ARG A 71 4.98 -10.14 6.27
CA ARG A 71 5.38 -10.64 7.59
C ARG A 71 5.90 -12.06 7.49
N ASP A 72 6.75 -12.47 8.44
CA ASP A 72 7.52 -13.70 8.39
C ASP A 72 6.70 -14.99 8.58
N TYR A 73 5.46 -14.86 9.04
CA TYR A 73 4.44 -15.92 9.04
C TYR A 73 3.79 -16.15 7.67
N PHE A 74 4.16 -15.35 6.66
CA PHE A 74 3.83 -15.57 5.27
C PHE A 74 5.10 -15.71 4.43
N ALA A 75 5.02 -16.57 3.42
CA ALA A 75 6.06 -16.70 2.40
C ALA A 75 5.60 -15.99 1.12
N TYR A 76 6.43 -15.07 0.60
CA TYR A 76 6.18 -14.49 -0.71
C TYR A 76 6.29 -15.56 -1.80
N ILE A 77 5.36 -15.55 -2.76
CA ILE A 77 5.41 -16.45 -3.93
C ILE A 77 6.16 -15.74 -5.06
N PRO A 78 7.31 -16.28 -5.52
CA PRO A 78 8.08 -15.70 -6.62
C PRO A 78 7.26 -15.50 -7.89
N ASN A 79 7.63 -14.49 -8.69
CA ASN A 79 6.99 -14.16 -9.97
C ASN A 79 5.48 -13.84 -9.88
N SER A 80 4.99 -13.53 -8.67
CA SER A 80 3.58 -13.18 -8.45
C SER A 80 3.32 -11.67 -8.40
N LEU A 81 4.38 -10.87 -8.30
CA LEU A 81 4.29 -9.41 -8.25
C LEU A 81 3.94 -8.86 -9.63
N LYS A 82 2.82 -8.14 -9.71
CA LYS A 82 2.35 -7.48 -10.94
C LYS A 82 1.91 -6.08 -10.57
N ALA A 83 2.27 -5.10 -11.40
CA ALA A 83 1.82 -3.72 -11.25
C ALA A 83 1.38 -3.19 -12.61
N ASP A 84 0.29 -2.44 -12.66
CA ASP A 84 -0.22 -1.87 -13.91
C ASP A 84 0.68 -0.77 -14.46
N LYS A 85 1.35 -0.06 -13.56
CA LYS A 85 2.16 1.12 -13.87
C LYS A 85 3.38 1.22 -12.96
N GLY A 86 4.45 1.80 -13.48
CA GLY A 86 5.67 2.04 -12.71
C GLY A 86 6.50 0.78 -12.49
N MET A 87 7.45 0.86 -11.57
CA MET A 87 8.37 -0.23 -11.25
C MET A 87 8.04 -0.82 -9.89
N SER A 88 7.90 -2.14 -9.82
CA SER A 88 7.70 -2.88 -8.57
C SER A 88 8.85 -3.85 -8.33
N GLU A 89 9.25 -3.97 -7.08
CA GLU A 89 10.34 -4.84 -6.66
C GLU A 89 10.00 -5.53 -5.32
N PHE A 90 10.54 -6.72 -5.13
CA PHE A 90 10.48 -7.45 -3.86
C PHE A 90 11.90 -7.77 -3.42
N LEU A 91 12.29 -7.26 -2.25
CA LEU A 91 13.61 -7.47 -1.67
C LEU A 91 13.52 -7.58 -0.15
N PHE A 92 14.10 -8.63 0.44
CA PHE A 92 14.11 -8.86 1.90
C PHE A 92 12.73 -8.68 2.58
N GLN A 93 11.69 -9.37 2.07
CA GLN A 93 10.30 -9.28 2.56
C GLN A 93 9.59 -7.94 2.30
N LEU A 94 10.28 -6.93 1.74
CA LEU A 94 9.69 -5.66 1.39
C LEU A 94 9.23 -5.67 -0.07
N VAL A 95 7.93 -5.47 -0.28
CA VAL A 95 7.37 -5.06 -1.56
C VAL A 95 7.48 -3.55 -1.66
N ARG A 96 8.16 -3.04 -2.69
CA ARG A 96 8.27 -1.61 -3.00
C ARG A 96 7.74 -1.34 -4.39
N TRP A 97 6.97 -0.28 -4.52
CA TRP A 97 6.34 0.14 -5.77
C TRP A 97 6.56 1.63 -6.00
N ARG A 98 7.03 1.99 -7.18
CA ARG A 98 7.36 3.35 -7.59
C ARG A 98 6.57 3.72 -8.84
N ILE A 99 5.74 4.75 -8.75
CA ILE A 99 4.95 5.29 -9.86
C ILE A 99 5.43 6.72 -10.11
N ASP A 100 5.93 6.98 -11.32
CA ASP A 100 6.52 8.29 -11.63
C ASP A 100 5.48 9.41 -11.60
N ASN A 101 4.32 9.18 -12.24
CA ASN A 101 3.24 10.14 -12.34
C ASN A 101 1.87 9.45 -12.32
N LEU A 102 0.88 10.09 -11.70
CA LEU A 102 -0.51 9.64 -11.67
C LEU A 102 -1.44 10.83 -12.02
N LEU A 103 -2.15 10.72 -13.14
CA LEU A 103 -3.06 11.75 -13.65
C LEU A 103 -4.30 11.90 -12.77
N PRO A 104 -5.04 13.02 -12.87
CA PRO A 104 -6.32 13.17 -12.18
C PRO A 104 -7.29 12.02 -12.49
N ASN A 105 -7.91 11.46 -11.46
CA ASN A 105 -8.81 10.30 -11.50
C ASN A 105 -8.16 8.99 -11.99
N GLU A 106 -6.84 8.96 -12.20
CA GLU A 106 -6.14 7.73 -12.58
C GLU A 106 -6.01 6.81 -11.36
N LYS A 107 -6.31 5.53 -11.59
CA LYS A 107 -6.22 4.45 -10.62
C LYS A 107 -5.36 3.33 -11.19
N VAL A 108 -4.42 2.86 -10.39
CA VAL A 108 -3.51 1.78 -10.74
C VAL A 108 -3.42 0.80 -9.59
N GLU A 109 -3.18 -0.48 -9.88
CA GLU A 109 -3.00 -1.51 -8.86
C GLU A 109 -1.66 -2.24 -8.93
N LEU A 110 -1.28 -2.78 -7.77
CA LEU A 110 -0.24 -3.77 -7.60
C LEU A 110 -0.82 -4.97 -6.89
N ILE A 111 -0.52 -6.16 -7.40
CA ILE A 111 -0.92 -7.44 -6.83
C ILE A 111 0.32 -8.28 -6.55
N CYS A 112 0.31 -8.97 -5.41
CA CYS A 112 1.25 -10.03 -5.11
C CYS A 112 0.58 -11.20 -4.40
N LYS A 113 1.20 -12.38 -4.46
CA LYS A 113 0.72 -13.59 -3.79
C LYS A 113 1.64 -13.97 -2.64
N ILE A 114 1.04 -14.39 -1.54
CA ILE A 114 1.72 -14.89 -0.35
C ILE A 114 1.11 -16.23 0.07
N LYS A 115 1.89 -17.07 0.74
CA LYS A 115 1.45 -18.35 1.28
C LYS A 115 1.52 -18.35 2.80
N ALA A 116 0.46 -18.77 3.47
CA ALA A 116 0.43 -18.97 4.91
C ALA A 116 1.44 -20.04 5.34
N ASN A 117 2.38 -19.67 6.21
CA ASN A 117 3.39 -20.58 6.71
C ASN A 117 2.85 -21.37 7.93
N ARG A 118 3.03 -22.70 7.92
CA ARG A 118 2.53 -23.61 8.95
C ARG A 118 3.15 -23.39 10.31
N ASP A 119 4.45 -23.11 10.35
CA ASP A 119 5.24 -23.16 11.59
C ASP A 119 5.22 -21.83 12.36
N LYS A 120 4.66 -20.78 11.75
CA LYS A 120 4.66 -19.40 12.27
C LYS A 120 3.26 -18.80 12.36
N ALA A 121 2.22 -19.62 12.24
CA ALA A 121 0.87 -19.11 12.15
C ALA A 121 0.48 -18.34 13.41
N ILE A 122 -0.09 -17.15 13.22
CA ILE A 122 -0.58 -16.30 14.31
C ILE A 122 -2.09 -16.13 14.20
N LYS A 123 -2.76 -16.06 15.36
CA LYS A 123 -4.22 -15.93 15.46
C LYS A 123 -4.74 -14.68 14.75
N ASN A 124 -4.03 -13.55 14.89
CA ASN A 124 -4.41 -12.27 14.30
C ASN A 124 -3.17 -11.54 13.79
N ALA A 125 -3.27 -10.98 12.59
CA ALA A 125 -2.27 -10.21 11.89
C ALA A 125 -2.87 -8.90 11.37
N LEU A 126 -2.09 -7.82 11.42
CA LEU A 126 -2.47 -6.52 10.85
C LEU A 126 -1.52 -6.16 9.71
N PHE A 127 -2.12 -5.89 8.56
CA PHE A 127 -1.43 -5.46 7.34
C PHE A 127 -1.74 -4.00 7.06
N GLN A 128 -0.68 -3.23 6.85
CA GLN A 128 -0.73 -1.86 6.35
C GLN A 128 0.45 -1.68 5.39
N ALA A 129 0.27 -0.82 4.40
CA ALA A 129 1.37 -0.28 3.62
C ALA A 129 1.62 1.19 4.01
N THR A 130 2.84 1.63 3.76
CA THR A 130 3.23 3.03 3.90
C THR A 130 3.43 3.63 2.52
N TYR A 131 3.12 4.90 2.36
CA TYR A 131 3.32 5.57 1.07
C TYR A 131 3.72 7.03 1.21
N THR A 132 4.39 7.53 0.18
CA THR A 132 4.72 8.93 -0.03
C THR A 132 4.39 9.33 -1.46
N PHE A 133 4.16 10.62 -1.70
CA PHE A 133 4.00 11.16 -3.05
C PHE A 133 4.43 12.61 -3.10
N GLN A 134 4.54 13.18 -4.30
CA GLN A 134 4.81 14.60 -4.52
C GLN A 134 3.65 15.27 -5.25
N TYR A 135 3.35 16.49 -4.83
CA TYR A 135 2.40 17.37 -5.48
C TYR A 135 2.97 18.79 -5.53
N LYS A 136 3.02 19.40 -6.72
CA LYS A 136 3.63 20.73 -6.96
C LYS A 136 5.03 20.90 -6.33
N GLY A 137 5.85 19.86 -6.37
CA GLY A 137 7.20 19.85 -5.79
C GLY A 137 7.26 19.67 -4.26
N VAL A 138 6.12 19.62 -3.58
CA VAL A 138 6.02 19.33 -2.14
C VAL A 138 5.85 17.82 -1.92
N SER A 139 6.64 17.25 -1.01
CA SER A 139 6.54 15.84 -0.63
C SER A 139 5.55 15.63 0.51
N TYR A 140 4.71 14.61 0.38
CA TYR A 140 3.71 14.21 1.35
C TYR A 140 4.00 12.79 1.88
N GLY A 141 3.77 12.61 3.18
CA GLY A 141 3.97 11.35 3.90
C GLY A 141 5.25 11.31 4.75
N PRO A 142 5.57 10.14 5.34
CA PRO A 142 4.90 8.86 5.12
C PRO A 142 3.47 8.84 5.66
N LEU A 143 2.54 8.37 4.82
CA LEU A 143 1.15 8.08 5.18
C LEU A 143 0.93 6.58 5.22
N GLN A 144 -0.16 6.13 5.83
CA GLN A 144 -0.53 4.72 5.93
C GLN A 144 -1.82 4.43 5.17
N THR A 145 -1.92 3.23 4.61
CA THR A 145 -3.18 2.71 4.07
C THR A 145 -4.17 2.39 5.19
N ASN A 146 -5.38 1.99 4.82
CA ASN A 146 -6.25 1.27 5.74
C ASN A 146 -5.56 0.03 6.32
N GLU A 147 -6.07 -0.43 7.46
CA GLU A 147 -5.71 -1.71 8.06
C GLU A 147 -6.44 -2.86 7.36
N VAL A 148 -5.75 -3.99 7.24
CA VAL A 148 -6.33 -5.27 6.87
C VAL A 148 -6.06 -6.28 7.96
N VAL A 149 -7.13 -6.89 8.46
CA VAL A 149 -7.08 -7.88 9.54
C VAL A 149 -7.06 -9.27 8.95
N VAL A 150 -6.04 -10.05 9.28
CA VAL A 150 -5.90 -11.43 8.78
C VAL A 150 -5.90 -12.36 9.99
N ARG A 151 -6.86 -13.29 10.03
CA ARG A 151 -7.10 -14.19 11.16
C ARG A 151 -6.90 -15.65 10.73
N GLN A 152 -6.35 -16.48 11.61
CA GLN A 152 -6.37 -17.92 11.40
C GLN A 152 -7.49 -18.54 12.23
#